data_AF-A0A957IU13-F1
#
_entry.id   AF-A0A957IU13-F1
#
_cell.length_a   1.000
_cell.length_b   1.000
_cell.length_c   1.000
_cell.angle_alpha   90.00
_cell.angle_beta   90.00
_cell.angle_gamma   90.00
#
_symmetry.space_group_name_H-M   'P 1'
#
loop_
_entity.id
_entity.type
_entity.pdbx_description
1 polymer ?
#
loop_
_entity_poly.entity_id
_entity_poly.type
_entity_poly.pdbx_seq_one_letter_code
_entity_poly.pdbx_strand_id
1 'polypeptide(L)'
;VDTLYRPYCHFVMYDSSLFVDVRGITDEMYLPDNVAISISGSPLSKPFQCLATRLVPAYDMLEKTQCFTLYRRDQSGNRIDNITDWALAQFRHHYANLPIPQSPNLPISNPQSPISKHDIFHYVYAVLHHPA
;
A
#
# COMPACT_ATOMS: atom_id res chain seq x y z
N VAL A 1 -7.56 -4.42 17.44
CA VAL A 1 -7.00 -4.40 16.07
C VAL A 1 -5.52 -4.14 16.18
N ASP A 2 -4.67 -4.90 15.49
CA ASP A 2 -3.23 -4.64 15.47
C ASP A 2 -2.92 -3.36 14.68
N THR A 3 -2.25 -2.44 15.33
CA THR A 3 -2.09 -1.06 14.86
C THR A 3 -0.64 -0.64 14.89
N LEU A 4 -0.18 -0.03 13.79
CA LEU A 4 1.11 0.65 13.74
C LEU A 4 0.90 2.10 14.19
N TYR A 5 1.11 2.36 15.48
CA TYR A 5 0.81 3.65 16.11
C TYR A 5 1.80 4.74 15.66
N ARG A 6 3.08 4.37 15.58
CA ARG A 6 4.20 5.17 15.06
C ARG A 6 5.11 4.24 14.24
N PRO A 7 6.06 4.76 13.45
CA PRO A 7 6.94 3.93 12.64
C PRO A 7 7.64 2.89 13.53
N TYR A 8 7.49 1.62 13.16
CA TYR A 8 8.04 0.46 13.88
C TYR A 8 7.53 0.28 15.34
N CYS A 9 6.42 0.91 15.71
CA CYS A 9 5.79 0.79 17.03
C CYS A 9 4.41 0.14 16.95
N HIS A 10 4.33 -1.14 17.29
CA HIS A 10 3.11 -1.95 17.26
C HIS A 10 2.34 -1.86 18.59
N PHE A 11 1.04 -1.58 18.48
CA PHE A 11 0.08 -1.54 19.59
C PHE A 11 -1.17 -2.32 19.21
N VAL A 12 -1.94 -2.75 20.22
CA VAL A 12 -3.30 -3.25 20.02
C VAL A 12 -4.27 -2.12 20.33
N MET A 13 -5.00 -1.65 19.32
CA MET A 13 -6.02 -0.61 19.46
C MET A 13 -7.38 -1.23 19.74
N TYR A 14 -8.12 -0.66 20.71
CA TYR A 14 -9.54 -0.91 20.88
C TYR A 14 -10.31 -0.12 19.81
N ASP A 15 -10.64 -0.78 18.72
CA ASP A 15 -11.34 -0.17 17.59
C ASP A 15 -12.86 -0.21 17.82
N SER A 16 -13.47 0.97 17.93
CA SER A 16 -14.89 1.13 18.26
C SER A 16 -15.45 2.38 17.61
N SER A 17 -16.60 2.26 16.94
CA SER A 17 -17.34 3.41 16.39
C SER A 17 -17.83 4.39 17.45
N LEU A 18 -17.82 4.01 18.73
CA LEU A 18 -18.21 4.88 19.84
C LEU A 18 -17.02 5.71 20.38
N PHE A 19 -15.82 5.13 20.40
CA PHE A 19 -14.64 5.74 21.05
C PHE A 19 -13.60 6.28 20.07
N VAL A 20 -13.73 5.97 18.78
CA VAL A 20 -12.83 6.44 17.73
C VAL A 20 -13.55 7.49 16.90
N ASP A 21 -13.06 8.73 16.97
CA ASP A 21 -13.64 9.89 16.28
C ASP A 21 -13.72 9.69 14.76
N VAL A 22 -12.62 9.28 14.14
CA VAL A 22 -12.55 8.97 12.70
C VAL A 22 -11.86 7.64 12.48
N ARG A 23 -12.63 6.62 12.08
CA ARG A 23 -12.11 5.28 11.76
C ARG A 23 -11.55 5.18 10.33
N GLY A 24 -11.85 6.14 9.46
CA GLY A 24 -11.46 6.10 8.05
C GLY A 24 -11.92 4.80 7.37
N ILE A 25 -11.04 4.19 6.59
CA ILE A 25 -11.32 2.95 5.84
C ILE A 25 -10.87 1.68 6.60
N THR A 26 -10.78 1.72 7.94
CA THR A 26 -10.25 0.61 8.75
C THR A 26 -10.95 -0.73 8.45
N ASP A 27 -12.28 -0.72 8.31
CA ASP A 27 -13.06 -1.92 8.01
C ASP A 27 -12.80 -2.47 6.60
N GLU A 28 -12.58 -1.59 5.63
CA GLU A 28 -12.27 -1.96 4.25
C GLU A 28 -10.84 -2.52 4.13
N MET A 29 -9.90 -2.02 4.91
CA MET A 29 -8.49 -2.44 4.83
C MET A 29 -8.18 -3.71 5.64
N TYR A 30 -8.92 -3.98 6.71
CA TYR A 30 -8.64 -5.08 7.63
C TYR A 30 -9.02 -6.45 7.01
N LEU A 31 -8.06 -7.00 6.28
CA LEU A 31 -8.15 -8.25 5.54
C LEU A 31 -6.91 -9.11 5.81
N PRO A 32 -7.06 -10.45 5.89
CA PRO A 32 -5.92 -11.35 5.87
C PRO A 32 -5.05 -11.10 4.63
N ASP A 33 -3.73 -11.13 4.82
CA ASP A 33 -2.74 -10.96 3.74
C ASP A 33 -2.80 -9.66 2.96
N ASN A 34 -3.34 -8.60 3.56
CA ASN A 34 -3.32 -7.27 2.98
C ASN A 34 -2.06 -6.48 3.38
N VAL A 35 -1.64 -5.57 2.51
CA VAL A 35 -0.53 -4.63 2.74
C VAL A 35 -1.03 -3.24 2.38
N ALA A 36 -0.70 -2.25 3.21
CA ALA A 36 -0.93 -0.85 2.94
C ALA A 36 0.40 -0.13 2.73
N ILE A 37 0.50 0.69 1.69
CA ILE A 37 1.52 1.73 1.55
C ILE A 37 0.96 2.98 2.20
N SER A 38 1.62 3.45 3.25
CA SER A 38 1.29 4.70 3.92
C SER A 38 2.24 5.81 3.50
N ILE A 39 1.72 7.02 3.34
CA ILE A 39 2.51 8.22 3.04
C ILE A 39 2.17 9.35 4.01
N SER A 40 3.12 10.27 4.20
CA SER A 40 2.86 11.53 4.91
C SER A 40 1.80 12.37 4.19
N GLY A 41 0.86 12.93 4.93
CA GLY A 41 -0.17 13.83 4.40
C GLY A 41 0.30 15.29 4.30
N SER A 42 -0.58 16.15 3.79
CA SER A 42 -0.39 17.61 3.76
C SER A 42 -0.91 18.23 5.06
N PRO A 43 -0.31 19.31 5.62
CA PRO A 43 0.81 20.12 5.09
C PRO A 43 2.20 19.72 5.62
N LEU A 44 3.19 19.87 4.74
CA LEU A 44 4.54 19.33 4.82
C LEU A 44 5.47 20.13 5.74
N SER A 45 5.31 19.99 7.06
CA SER A 45 6.32 20.49 8.00
C SER A 45 7.64 19.68 7.94
N LYS A 46 7.60 18.49 7.33
CA LYS A 46 8.69 17.52 7.19
C LYS A 46 8.87 17.08 5.73
N PRO A 47 10.05 16.54 5.36
CA PRO A 47 10.24 15.87 4.08
C PRO A 47 9.23 14.74 3.87
N PHE A 48 8.97 14.38 2.61
CA PHE A 48 8.09 13.26 2.26
C PHE A 48 8.55 11.96 2.92
N GLN A 49 7.59 11.19 3.44
CA GLN A 49 7.83 9.91 4.09
C GLN A 49 6.85 8.86 3.55
N CYS A 50 7.31 7.61 3.44
CA CYS A 50 6.44 6.48 3.18
C CYS A 50 6.87 5.25 3.97
N LEU A 51 5.91 4.36 4.26
CA LEU A 51 6.14 3.09 4.96
C LEU A 51 5.06 2.08 4.59
N ALA A 52 5.45 0.87 4.21
CA ALA A 52 4.53 -0.24 4.00
C ALA A 52 4.28 -0.99 5.32
N THR A 53 3.05 -1.44 5.54
CA THR A 53 2.66 -2.19 6.74
C THR A 53 1.52 -3.16 6.47
N ARG A 54 1.47 -4.24 7.26
CA ARG A 54 0.33 -5.18 7.33
C ARG A 54 -0.64 -4.83 8.46
N LEU A 55 -0.28 -3.87 9.31
CA LEU A 55 -1.09 -3.41 10.43
C LEU A 55 -1.94 -2.22 10.02
N VAL A 56 -2.98 -1.90 10.79
CA VAL A 56 -3.74 -0.66 10.60
C VAL A 56 -2.88 0.52 11.06
N PRO A 57 -2.51 1.48 10.19
CA PRO A 57 -1.70 2.62 10.59
C PRO A 57 -2.56 3.64 11.34
N ALA A 58 -2.01 4.21 12.42
CA ALA A 58 -2.64 5.35 13.06
C ALA A 58 -2.55 6.60 12.18
N TYR A 59 -3.52 7.49 12.30
CA TYR A 59 -3.60 8.72 11.49
C TYR A 59 -2.34 9.60 11.58
N ASP A 60 -1.64 9.57 12.70
CA ASP A 60 -0.45 10.38 12.90
C ASP A 60 0.86 9.61 12.71
N MET A 61 0.82 8.35 12.23
CA MET A 61 2.01 7.51 12.07
C MET A 61 3.13 8.19 11.28
N LEU A 62 2.79 8.86 10.17
CA LEU A 62 3.65 9.67 9.31
C LEU A 62 3.13 11.11 9.16
N GLU A 63 2.40 11.63 10.16
CA GLU A 63 1.73 12.95 10.11
C GLU A 63 0.63 13.03 9.04
N LYS A 64 -0.65 13.02 9.48
CA LYS A 64 -1.83 13.07 8.59
C LYS A 64 -1.85 11.95 7.53
N THR A 65 -1.41 10.77 7.96
CA THR A 65 -1.10 9.61 7.13
C THR A 65 -2.25 9.23 6.20
N GLN A 66 -1.93 9.10 4.92
CA GLN A 66 -2.80 8.52 3.90
C GLN A 66 -2.34 7.12 3.55
N CYS A 67 -3.26 6.22 3.23
CA CYS A 67 -2.95 4.80 3.06
C CYS A 67 -3.59 4.24 1.79
N PHE A 68 -2.80 3.47 1.04
CA PHE A 68 -3.22 2.79 -0.17
C PHE A 68 -3.04 1.29 0.03
N THR A 69 -4.14 0.56 0.13
CA THR A 69 -4.11 -0.89 0.38
C THR A 69 -4.06 -1.66 -0.93
N LEU A 70 -3.42 -2.82 -0.93
CA LEU A 70 -3.39 -3.71 -2.08
C LEU A 70 -4.80 -4.25 -2.40
N TYR A 71 -5.51 -4.62 -1.35
CA TYR A 71 -6.89 -5.08 -1.40
C TYR A 71 -7.81 -4.20 -0.55
N ARG A 72 -9.11 -4.25 -0.83
CA ARG A 72 -10.15 -3.74 0.06
C ARG A 72 -11.29 -4.72 0.19
N ARG A 73 -12.05 -4.62 1.27
CA ARG A 73 -13.27 -5.38 1.52
C ARG A 73 -14.48 -4.56 1.05
N ASP A 74 -15.43 -5.18 0.35
CA ASP A 74 -16.72 -4.56 0.05
C ASP A 74 -17.75 -4.74 1.19
N GLN A 75 -18.94 -4.16 1.00
CA GLN A 75 -20.03 -4.25 1.98
C GLN A 75 -20.55 -5.68 2.19
N SER A 76 -20.35 -6.58 1.22
CA SER A 76 -20.71 -7.99 1.31
C SER A 76 -19.60 -8.85 1.92
N GLY A 77 -18.46 -8.24 2.25
CA GLY A 77 -17.31 -8.91 2.84
C GLY A 77 -16.31 -9.50 1.84
N ASN A 78 -16.52 -9.31 0.53
CA ASN A 78 -15.64 -9.83 -0.52
C ASN A 78 -14.36 -9.00 -0.62
N ARG A 79 -13.26 -9.68 -0.96
CA ARG A 79 -11.98 -9.02 -1.26
C ARG A 79 -11.99 -8.50 -2.70
N ILE A 80 -11.63 -7.24 -2.88
CA ILE A 80 -11.49 -6.54 -4.17
C ILE A 80 -10.04 -6.07 -4.32
N ASP A 81 -9.48 -6.21 -5.53
CA ASP A 81 -8.21 -5.59 -5.89
C ASP A 81 -8.38 -4.07 -6.02
N ASN A 82 -7.54 -3.29 -5.33
CA ASN A 82 -7.56 -1.82 -5.51
C ASN A 82 -6.89 -1.38 -6.82
N ILE A 83 -6.03 -2.22 -7.39
CA ILE A 83 -5.48 -2.00 -8.72
C ILE A 83 -6.48 -2.57 -9.72
N THR A 84 -7.07 -1.68 -10.52
CA THR A 84 -8.08 -2.06 -11.51
C THR A 84 -7.45 -2.77 -12.71
N ASP A 85 -8.23 -3.59 -13.41
CA ASP A 85 -7.76 -4.23 -14.65
C ASP A 85 -7.46 -3.18 -15.73
N TRP A 86 -8.17 -2.06 -15.70
CA TRP A 86 -7.87 -0.91 -16.55
C TRP A 86 -6.47 -0.35 -16.26
N ALA A 87 -6.13 -0.10 -14.99
CA ALA A 87 -4.82 0.41 -14.61
C ALA A 87 -3.70 -0.59 -14.96
N LEU A 88 -3.95 -1.89 -14.75
CA LEU A 88 -3.05 -2.97 -15.15
C LEU A 88 -2.79 -2.97 -16.67
N ALA A 89 -3.84 -2.80 -17.48
CA ALA A 89 -3.71 -2.73 -18.93
C ALA A 89 -2.91 -1.50 -19.38
N GLN A 90 -3.14 -0.33 -18.78
CA GLN A 90 -2.36 0.88 -19.06
C GLN A 90 -0.88 0.69 -18.71
N PHE A 91 -0.59 0.11 -17.54
CA PHE A 91 0.78 -0.13 -17.10
C PHE A 91 1.49 -1.13 -18.03
N ARG A 92 0.85 -2.26 -18.37
CA ARG A 92 1.37 -3.22 -19.34
C ARG A 92 1.65 -2.58 -20.69
N HIS A 93 0.73 -1.74 -21.20
CA HIS A 93 0.92 -1.06 -22.48
C HIS A 93 2.13 -0.12 -22.45
N HIS A 94 2.28 0.68 -21.40
CA HIS A 94 3.41 1.61 -21.26
C HIS A 94 4.76 0.87 -21.20
N TYR A 95 4.81 -0.27 -20.49
CA TYR A 95 6.05 -1.02 -20.24
C TYR A 95 6.29 -2.19 -21.22
N ALA A 96 5.41 -2.41 -22.20
CA ALA A 96 5.43 -3.59 -23.09
C ALA A 96 6.76 -3.79 -23.85
N ASN A 97 7.46 -2.70 -24.16
CA ASN A 97 8.65 -2.71 -25.01
C ASN A 97 9.95 -2.40 -24.25
N LEU A 98 9.91 -2.30 -22.91
CA LEU A 98 11.13 -2.06 -22.16
C LEU A 98 11.95 -3.35 -22.02
N PRO A 99 13.28 -3.28 -22.22
CA PRO A 99 14.14 -4.40 -21.89
C PRO A 99 14.07 -4.66 -20.39
N ILE A 100 13.74 -5.89 -20.00
CA ILE A 100 13.77 -6.30 -18.60
C ILE A 100 15.24 -6.26 -18.15
N PRO A 101 15.62 -5.41 -17.18
CA PRO A 101 16.98 -5.38 -16.69
C PRO A 101 17.28 -6.74 -16.04
N GLN A 102 18.28 -7.44 -16.56
CA GLN A 102 18.79 -8.63 -15.90
C GLN A 102 19.54 -8.18 -14.64
N SER A 103 18.87 -8.20 -13.50
CA SER A 103 19.55 -7.99 -12.21
C SER A 103 20.24 -9.30 -11.81
N PRO A 104 21.57 -9.32 -11.62
CA PRO A 104 22.30 -10.54 -11.27
C PRO A 104 21.92 -11.10 -9.89
N ASN A 105 21.27 -10.30 -9.04
CA ASN A 105 20.97 -10.65 -7.64
C ASN A 105 19.47 -10.75 -7.31
N LEU A 106 18.58 -10.61 -8.29
CA LEU A 106 17.14 -10.78 -8.08
C LEU A 106 16.68 -12.04 -8.84
N PRO A 107 16.10 -13.06 -8.18
CA PRO A 107 15.46 -14.15 -8.90
C PRO A 107 14.32 -13.55 -9.72
N ILE A 108 14.56 -13.36 -11.02
CA ILE A 108 13.51 -12.93 -11.93
C ILE A 108 12.51 -14.09 -11.95
N SER A 109 11.34 -13.87 -11.35
CA SER A 109 10.15 -14.66 -11.65
C SER A 109 9.94 -14.55 -13.16
N ASN A 110 10.34 -15.59 -13.91
CA ASN A 110 10.27 -15.75 -15.37
C ASN A 110 10.21 -14.42 -16.15
N PRO A 111 11.26 -13.97 -16.87
CA PRO A 111 11.24 -12.72 -17.63
C PRO A 111 10.13 -12.64 -18.71
N GLN A 112 9.41 -13.73 -18.98
CA GLN A 112 8.24 -13.75 -19.86
C GLN A 112 6.90 -13.62 -19.10
N SER A 113 6.91 -13.59 -17.76
CA SER A 113 5.70 -13.45 -16.96
C SER A 113 5.12 -12.04 -17.16
N PRO A 114 3.83 -11.91 -17.46
CA PRO A 114 3.21 -10.62 -17.64
C PRO A 114 3.18 -9.85 -16.30
N ILE A 115 3.43 -8.54 -16.35
CA ILE A 115 3.31 -7.64 -15.19
C ILE A 115 1.98 -7.89 -14.48
N SER A 116 2.00 -8.13 -13.18
CA SER A 116 0.84 -8.35 -12.33
C SER A 116 0.45 -7.07 -11.57
N LYS A 117 -0.71 -7.10 -10.88
CA LYS A 117 -1.12 -6.01 -9.99
C LYS A 117 -0.16 -5.84 -8.82
N HIS A 118 0.39 -6.94 -8.29
CA HIS A 118 1.41 -6.91 -7.24
C HIS A 118 2.67 -6.17 -7.68
N ASP A 119 3.11 -6.39 -8.92
CA ASP A 119 4.28 -5.71 -9.46
C ASP A 119 4.07 -4.20 -9.52
N ILE A 120 2.87 -3.74 -9.88
CA ILE A 120 2.50 -2.32 -9.86
C ILE A 120 2.53 -1.77 -8.43
N PHE A 121 1.98 -2.51 -7.45
CA PHE A 121 1.98 -2.09 -6.05
C PHE A 121 3.41 -1.94 -5.50
N HIS A 122 4.29 -2.92 -5.76
CA HIS A 122 5.70 -2.85 -5.37
C HIS A 122 6.47 -1.76 -6.12
N TYR A 123 6.20 -1.58 -7.40
CA TYR A 123 6.78 -0.51 -8.22
C TYR A 123 6.47 0.86 -7.61
N VAL A 124 5.20 1.12 -7.24
CA VAL A 124 4.82 2.38 -6.59
C VAL A 124 5.62 2.57 -5.31
N TYR A 125 5.72 1.55 -4.46
CA TYR A 125 6.50 1.65 -3.22
C TYR A 125 7.98 1.98 -3.47
N ALA A 126 8.59 1.35 -4.48
CA ALA A 126 9.97 1.61 -4.87
C ALA A 126 10.18 3.05 -5.38
N VAL A 127 9.27 3.54 -6.23
CA VAL A 127 9.32 4.93 -6.74
C VAL A 127 9.17 5.95 -5.62
N LEU A 128 8.32 5.68 -4.61
CA LEU A 128 8.17 6.56 -3.45
C LEU A 128 9.43 6.67 -2.57
N HIS A 129 10.40 5.75 -2.73
CA HIS A 129 11.72 5.83 -2.08
C HIS A 129 12.78 6.48 -2.96
N HIS A 130 12.45 6.87 -4.20
CA HIS A 130 13.40 7.50 -5.10
C HIS A 130 13.70 8.94 -4.61
N PRO A 131 14.97 9.27 -4.28
CA PRO A 131 15.32 10.55 -3.68
C PRO A 131 15.45 11.71 -4.68
N ALA A 132 15.43 11.43 -5.99
CA ALA A 132 15.72 12.37 -7.08
C ALA A 132 14.50 12.70 -7.93
#